data_AF-A0A924RMI9-F1
#
_entry.id   AF-A0A924RMI9-F1
#
_cell.length_a   1.000
_cell.length_b   1.000
_cell.length_c   1.000
_cell.angle_alpha   90.00
_cell.angle_beta   90.00
_cell.angle_gamma   90.00
#
_symmetry.space_group_name_H-M   'P 1'
#
loop_
_entity.id
_entity.type
_entity.pdbx_description
1 polymer ?
#
loop_
_entity_poly.entity_id
_entity_poly.type
_entity_poly.pdbx_seq_one_letter_code
_entity_poly.pdbx_strand_id
1 'polypeptide(L)'
;DNLTQLIWQKVPNLSALSWENAIAYAESLSLASATDWRLPNLKELQSLNDESLTNPSANTTFFPTIGVHNYWSSTSVQNQPVNAGFWNTQFGITTLGLKTATNYVICVKGNPTNLAVKSIDLKSNICVFPNPFSSKINIENALGDEYFELYNQTGQIFFSGKNITQHDFSYLMSGVYFLKINKEKNYTIKIVKN
;
A
#
# COMPACT_ATOMS: atom_id res chain seq x y z
N ASP A 1 -10.43 3.85 9.99
CA ASP A 1 -9.48 4.91 9.64
C ASP A 1 -9.84 5.42 8.26
N ASN A 2 -10.15 6.72 8.13
CA ASN A 2 -10.60 7.31 6.87
C ASN A 2 -9.47 7.41 5.82
N LEU A 3 -8.21 7.33 6.25
CA LEU A 3 -7.05 7.43 5.36
C LEU A 3 -6.66 6.06 4.79
N THR A 4 -6.65 5.03 5.62
CA THR A 4 -6.25 3.67 5.19
C THR A 4 -7.40 2.74 4.85
N GLN A 5 -8.65 3.15 5.15
CA GLN A 5 -9.83 2.27 5.13
C GLN A 5 -9.70 1.01 6.00
N LEU A 6 -8.70 0.97 6.89
CA LEU A 6 -8.51 -0.12 7.84
C LEU A 6 -9.48 0.04 9.02
N ILE A 7 -9.95 -1.11 9.50
CA ILE A 7 -10.78 -1.22 10.70
C ILE A 7 -9.92 -1.85 11.78
N TRP A 8 -9.73 -1.14 12.88
CA TRP A 8 -8.88 -1.58 13.98
C TRP A 8 -9.71 -2.14 15.13
N GLN A 9 -9.16 -3.15 15.80
CA GLN A 9 -9.67 -3.61 17.08
C GLN A 9 -9.51 -2.47 18.09
N LYS A 10 -10.58 -2.11 18.81
CA LYS A 10 -10.51 -1.03 19.84
C LYS A 10 -9.77 -1.46 21.11
N VAL A 11 -9.94 -2.72 21.49
CA VAL A 11 -9.38 -3.29 22.71
C VAL A 11 -8.38 -4.36 22.31
N PRO A 12 -7.07 -4.15 22.55
CA PRO A 12 -6.05 -5.16 22.26
C PRO A 12 -6.27 -6.43 23.08
N ASN A 13 -5.60 -7.51 22.68
CA ASN A 13 -5.59 -8.74 23.47
C ASN A 13 -5.02 -8.48 24.87
N LEU A 14 -5.65 -9.04 25.89
CA LEU A 14 -5.28 -8.79 27.30
C LEU A 14 -4.00 -9.52 27.72
N SER A 15 -3.62 -10.57 26.98
CA SER A 15 -2.43 -11.38 27.26
C SER A 15 -1.37 -11.20 26.18
N ALA A 16 -0.10 -11.15 26.58
CA ALA A 16 1.00 -11.18 25.64
C ALA A 16 1.15 -12.59 25.03
N LEU A 17 1.40 -12.66 23.72
CA LEU A 17 1.51 -13.91 22.95
C LEU A 17 2.85 -13.97 22.23
N SER A 18 3.35 -15.18 21.97
CA SER A 18 4.43 -15.38 20.99
C SER A 18 3.95 -14.98 19.60
N TRP A 19 4.88 -14.75 18.68
CA TRP A 19 4.54 -14.24 17.36
C TRP A 19 3.63 -15.22 16.58
N GLU A 20 3.90 -16.52 16.63
CA GLU A 20 3.09 -17.54 15.99
C GLU A 20 1.69 -17.62 16.61
N ASN A 21 1.59 -17.54 17.94
CA ASN A 21 0.32 -17.52 18.65
C ASN A 21 -0.47 -16.23 18.37
N ALA A 22 0.20 -15.10 18.16
CA ALA A 22 -0.42 -13.84 17.79
C ALA A 22 -1.08 -13.90 16.40
N ILE A 23 -0.42 -14.54 15.44
CA ILE A 23 -1.00 -14.78 14.10
C ILE A 23 -2.22 -15.69 14.22
N ALA A 24 -2.06 -16.84 14.87
CA ALA A 24 -3.16 -17.80 15.05
C ALA A 24 -4.35 -17.17 15.79
N TYR A 25 -4.09 -16.36 16.81
CA TYR A 25 -5.12 -15.58 17.51
C TYR A 25 -5.86 -14.65 16.55
N ALA A 26 -5.14 -13.84 15.77
CA ALA A 26 -5.76 -12.88 14.86
C ALA A 26 -6.61 -13.57 13.78
N GLU A 27 -6.14 -14.68 13.21
CA GLU A 27 -6.86 -15.46 12.19
C GLU A 27 -8.09 -16.20 12.75
N SER A 28 -8.07 -16.57 14.03
CA SER A 28 -9.19 -17.22 14.71
C SER A 28 -10.21 -16.23 15.30
N LEU A 29 -9.89 -14.92 15.30
CA LEU A 29 -10.70 -13.90 15.95
C LEU A 29 -12.03 -13.71 15.19
N SER A 30 -13.14 -13.93 15.89
CA SER A 30 -14.47 -13.54 15.44
C SER A 30 -14.98 -12.41 16.33
N LEU A 31 -15.05 -11.20 15.78
CA LEU A 31 -15.44 -10.00 16.51
C LEU A 31 -16.33 -9.12 15.63
N ALA A 32 -17.43 -8.60 16.20
CA ALA A 32 -18.40 -7.77 15.49
C ALA A 32 -18.94 -8.41 14.19
N SER A 33 -19.23 -9.72 14.24
CA SER A 33 -19.68 -10.53 13.09
C SER A 33 -18.70 -10.60 11.93
N ALA A 34 -17.42 -10.24 12.16
CA ALA A 34 -16.35 -10.30 11.20
C ALA A 34 -15.31 -11.36 11.63
N THR A 35 -14.84 -12.14 10.66
CA THR A 35 -13.84 -13.21 10.83
C THR A 35 -12.59 -12.97 9.99
N ASP A 36 -12.52 -11.85 9.29
CA ASP A 36 -11.42 -11.43 8.41
C ASP A 36 -10.39 -10.56 9.14
N TRP A 37 -10.16 -10.86 10.42
CA TRP A 37 -9.15 -10.20 11.22
C TRP A 37 -7.77 -10.76 10.93
N ARG A 38 -6.76 -9.90 11.01
CA ARG A 38 -5.36 -10.29 10.83
C ARG A 38 -4.45 -9.46 11.71
N LEU A 39 -3.24 -9.96 11.88
CA LEU A 39 -2.15 -9.21 12.50
C LEU A 39 -1.70 -8.09 11.52
N PRO A 40 -1.62 -6.83 11.97
CA PRO A 40 -1.19 -5.71 11.13
C PRO A 40 0.27 -5.86 10.71
N ASN A 41 0.62 -5.34 9.54
CA ASN A 41 2.03 -5.25 9.16
C ASN A 41 2.73 -4.10 9.91
N LEU A 42 4.07 -4.05 9.88
CA LEU A 42 4.83 -3.10 10.68
C LEU A 42 4.53 -1.63 10.31
N LYS A 43 4.23 -1.34 9.03
CA LYS A 43 3.88 0.00 8.57
C LYS A 43 2.50 0.44 9.04
N GLU A 44 1.54 -0.49 9.06
CA GLU A 44 0.20 -0.24 9.59
C GLU A 44 0.27 0.06 11.09
N LEU A 45 1.07 -0.67 11.87
CA LEU A 45 1.28 -0.33 13.28
C LEU A 45 1.94 1.03 13.46
N GLN A 46 2.96 1.35 12.66
CA GLN A 46 3.60 2.67 12.72
C GLN A 46 2.61 3.80 12.43
N SER A 47 1.59 3.58 11.59
CA SER A 47 0.56 4.60 11.34
C SER A 47 -0.36 4.90 12.53
N LEU A 48 -0.36 4.05 13.56
CA LEU A 48 -1.05 4.34 14.82
C LEU A 48 -0.27 5.28 15.73
N ASN A 49 0.99 5.54 15.39
CA ASN A 49 1.89 6.34 16.18
C ASN A 49 1.47 7.81 16.19
N ASP A 50 1.40 8.40 17.38
CA ASP A 50 1.27 9.84 17.55
C ASP A 50 2.60 10.41 18.07
N GLU A 51 3.39 10.97 17.16
CA GLU A 51 4.72 11.52 17.47
C GLU A 51 4.69 12.70 18.44
N SER A 52 3.53 13.31 18.68
CA SER A 52 3.36 14.35 19.69
C SER A 52 3.20 13.81 21.12
N LEU A 53 2.99 12.50 21.25
CA LEU A 53 2.72 11.82 22.52
C LEU A 53 3.81 10.79 22.86
N THR A 54 3.93 10.51 24.15
CA THR A 54 4.73 9.39 24.69
C THR A 54 3.96 8.77 25.85
N ASN A 55 4.20 7.50 26.14
CA ASN A 55 3.59 6.79 27.28
C ASN A 55 2.03 6.83 27.36
N PRO A 56 1.28 6.31 26.38
CA PRO A 56 1.70 5.75 25.11
C PRO A 56 1.73 6.82 23.99
N SER A 57 2.59 6.61 22.99
CA SER A 57 2.68 7.39 21.74
C SER A 57 1.55 6.98 20.78
N ALA A 58 0.30 7.09 21.24
CA ALA A 58 -0.88 6.65 20.52
C ALA A 58 -2.08 7.53 20.87
N ASN A 59 -3.04 7.64 19.95
CA ASN A 59 -4.29 8.36 20.22
C ASN A 59 -5.16 7.59 21.23
N THR A 60 -5.03 7.93 22.51
CA THR A 60 -5.76 7.28 23.62
C THR A 60 -7.26 7.60 23.63
N THR A 61 -7.70 8.66 22.94
CA THR A 61 -9.13 8.94 22.75
C THR A 61 -9.78 7.89 21.84
N PHE A 62 -9.08 7.47 20.80
CA PHE A 62 -9.56 6.43 19.87
C PHE A 62 -9.26 5.00 20.39
N PHE A 63 -8.12 4.81 21.04
CA PHE A 63 -7.66 3.55 21.63
C PHE A 63 -7.52 3.66 23.16
N PRO A 64 -8.63 3.65 23.92
CA PRO A 64 -8.62 3.93 25.35
C PRO A 64 -7.86 2.90 26.19
N THR A 65 -7.63 1.70 25.64
CA THR A 65 -6.97 0.60 26.33
C THR A 65 -5.61 0.24 25.72
N ILE A 66 -5.06 1.06 24.81
CA ILE A 66 -3.64 0.92 24.44
C ILE A 66 -2.82 1.42 25.63
N GLY A 67 -2.05 0.51 26.21
CA GLY A 67 -1.10 0.80 27.29
C GLY A 67 0.32 0.92 26.77
N VAL A 68 1.26 1.17 27.68
CA VAL A 68 2.70 1.24 27.37
C VAL A 68 3.27 -0.18 27.22
N HIS A 69 3.12 -0.73 26.02
CA HIS A 69 3.52 -2.08 25.65
C HIS A 69 4.13 -2.16 24.25
N ASN A 70 4.64 -3.36 23.93
CA ASN A 70 5.02 -3.75 22.58
C ASN A 70 3.85 -4.47 21.89
N TYR A 71 3.60 -4.16 20.62
CA TYR A 71 2.56 -4.77 19.80
C TYR A 71 3.15 -5.47 18.58
N TRP A 72 2.84 -6.75 18.41
CA TRP A 72 3.36 -7.56 17.30
C TRP A 72 2.86 -7.11 15.93
N SER A 73 3.76 -7.09 14.95
CA SER A 73 3.41 -7.01 13.53
C SER A 73 3.50 -8.39 12.86
N SER A 74 2.81 -8.58 11.73
CA SER A 74 2.97 -9.73 10.85
C SER A 74 4.25 -9.71 10.01
N THR A 75 5.08 -8.66 10.13
CA THR A 75 6.31 -8.50 9.33
C THR A 75 7.47 -9.30 9.92
N SER A 76 7.80 -10.43 9.28
CA SER A 76 8.99 -11.24 9.57
C SER A 76 10.19 -10.77 8.75
N VAL A 77 11.41 -10.86 9.29
CA VAL A 77 12.64 -10.48 8.57
C VAL A 77 13.14 -11.64 7.72
N GLN A 78 13.27 -11.44 6.39
CA GLN A 78 13.66 -12.50 5.46
C GLN A 78 15.06 -13.08 5.77
N ASN A 79 16.02 -12.23 6.13
CA ASN A 79 17.40 -12.64 6.44
C ASN A 79 17.60 -13.08 7.90
N GLN A 80 16.59 -12.92 8.76
CA GLN A 80 16.60 -13.31 10.17
C GLN A 80 15.21 -13.83 10.54
N PRO A 81 14.83 -15.03 10.08
CA PRO A 81 13.44 -15.51 10.18
C PRO A 81 12.98 -15.78 11.62
N VAL A 82 13.92 -15.78 12.58
CA VAL A 82 13.65 -15.85 14.02
C VAL A 82 13.14 -14.54 14.60
N ASN A 83 13.23 -13.44 13.84
CA ASN A 83 12.83 -12.10 14.27
C ASN A 83 11.57 -11.62 13.53
N ALA A 84 10.74 -10.88 14.25
CA ALA A 84 9.59 -10.17 13.72
C ALA A 84 9.56 -8.73 14.23
N GLY A 85 8.92 -7.85 13.46
CA GLY A 85 8.73 -6.45 13.82
C GLY A 85 7.66 -6.28 14.90
N PHE A 86 7.86 -5.34 15.80
CA PHE A 86 6.87 -4.86 16.75
C PHE A 86 6.92 -3.35 16.89
N TRP A 87 5.82 -2.75 17.36
CA TRP A 87 5.72 -1.33 17.70
C TRP A 87 5.75 -1.16 19.21
N ASN A 88 6.68 -0.34 19.70
CA ASN A 88 6.79 0.04 21.10
C ASN A 88 6.08 1.38 21.32
N THR A 89 5.04 1.36 22.15
CA THR A 89 4.23 2.55 22.43
C THR A 89 4.84 3.49 23.46
N GLN A 90 5.93 3.13 24.14
CA GLN A 90 6.61 4.04 25.07
C GLN A 90 7.15 5.27 24.32
N PHE A 91 7.83 5.01 23.20
CA PHE A 91 8.50 6.02 22.37
C PHE A 91 7.97 6.09 20.93
N GLY A 92 7.05 5.23 20.56
CA GLY A 92 6.49 5.22 19.21
C GLY A 92 7.37 4.56 18.14
N ILE A 93 8.34 3.76 18.58
CA ILE A 93 9.38 3.19 17.72
C ILE A 93 8.95 1.81 17.23
N THR A 94 9.20 1.51 15.95
CA THR A 94 9.16 0.15 15.42
C THR A 94 10.54 -0.48 15.40
N THR A 95 10.66 -1.71 15.90
CA THR A 95 11.92 -2.45 15.97
C THR A 95 11.68 -3.96 15.84
N LEU A 96 12.72 -4.76 15.97
CA LEU A 96 12.69 -6.21 15.81
C LEU A 96 12.82 -6.92 17.16
N GLY A 97 12.15 -8.06 17.30
CA GLY A 97 12.25 -8.95 18.46
C GLY A 97 12.18 -10.42 18.07
N LEU A 98 12.69 -11.28 18.95
CA LEU A 98 12.61 -12.73 18.79
C LEU A 98 11.15 -13.18 18.80
N LYS A 99 10.76 -14.05 17.85
CA LYS A 99 9.39 -14.58 17.75
C LYS A 99 8.94 -15.37 18.99
N THR A 100 9.91 -15.90 19.75
CA THR A 100 9.68 -16.59 21.03
C THR A 100 9.32 -15.65 22.19
N ALA A 101 9.60 -14.35 22.07
CA ALA A 101 9.20 -13.37 23.07
C ALA A 101 7.67 -13.17 23.05
N THR A 102 7.10 -12.72 24.16
CA THR A 102 5.67 -12.43 24.26
C THR A 102 5.42 -10.93 24.14
N ASN A 103 4.58 -10.51 23.19
CA ASN A 103 4.13 -9.12 23.03
C ASN A 103 2.59 -9.07 22.85
N TYR A 104 2.02 -7.89 23.00
CA TYR A 104 0.57 -7.68 22.87
C TYR A 104 0.14 -7.71 21.41
N VAL A 105 -1.17 -7.88 21.19
CA VAL A 105 -1.76 -8.01 19.86
C VAL A 105 -2.90 -7.01 19.72
N ILE A 106 -2.87 -6.24 18.64
CA ILE A 106 -4.01 -5.45 18.19
C ILE A 106 -4.31 -5.88 16.75
N CYS A 107 -5.53 -6.33 16.51
CA CYS A 107 -5.91 -6.84 15.20
C CYS A 107 -6.40 -5.72 14.29
N VAL A 108 -6.20 -5.93 12.99
CA VAL A 108 -6.72 -5.06 11.94
C VAL A 108 -7.52 -5.89 10.95
N LYS A 109 -8.51 -5.24 10.35
CA LYS A 109 -9.34 -5.75 9.26
C LYS A 109 -9.22 -4.80 8.07
N GLY A 110 -9.27 -5.38 6.88
CA GLY A 110 -9.19 -4.67 5.62
C GLY A 110 -7.96 -5.07 4.82
N ASN A 111 -8.01 -4.76 3.52
CA ASN A 111 -6.90 -5.01 2.62
C ASN A 111 -5.68 -4.24 3.13
N PRO A 112 -4.51 -4.89 3.25
CA PRO A 112 -3.32 -4.19 3.68
C PRO A 112 -3.12 -2.97 2.81
N THR A 113 -3.08 -1.80 3.43
CA THR A 113 -2.70 -0.61 2.69
C THR A 113 -1.26 -0.82 2.27
N ASN A 114 -1.10 -1.18 1.01
CA ASN A 114 0.14 -1.04 0.29
C ASN A 114 0.50 0.46 0.34
N LEU A 115 1.24 0.83 1.39
CA LEU A 115 2.16 1.97 1.39
C LEU A 115 3.43 1.61 0.60
N ALA A 116 3.53 0.38 0.10
CA ALA A 116 4.23 0.14 -1.16
C ALA A 116 3.40 0.81 -2.26
N VAL A 117 4.04 1.51 -3.20
CA VAL A 117 3.42 1.82 -4.50
C VAL A 117 2.62 0.61 -4.90
N LYS A 118 1.32 0.79 -5.18
CA LYS A 118 0.45 -0.25 -5.74
C LYS A 118 1.27 -0.95 -6.80
N SER A 119 1.85 -2.11 -6.48
CA SER A 119 2.38 -2.98 -7.50
C SER A 119 1.11 -3.38 -8.21
N ILE A 120 0.81 -2.63 -9.28
CA ILE A 120 -0.21 -2.93 -10.23
C ILE A 120 -0.01 -4.41 -10.51
N ASP A 121 -0.95 -5.21 -10.04
CA ASP A 121 -1.07 -6.59 -10.46
C ASP A 121 -1.15 -6.50 -11.98
N LEU A 122 -0.05 -6.87 -12.64
CA LEU A 122 0.18 -6.81 -14.08
C LEU A 122 -0.72 -7.85 -14.78
N LYS A 123 -2.03 -7.68 -14.68
CA LYS A 123 -3.04 -8.45 -15.42
C LYS A 123 -3.73 -7.64 -16.52
N SER A 124 -3.25 -6.44 -16.79
CA SER A 124 -3.39 -5.82 -18.11
C SER A 124 -1.97 -5.51 -18.60
N ASN A 125 -1.36 -6.44 -19.35
CA ASN A 125 -0.07 -6.25 -20.01
C ASN A 125 -0.20 -5.21 -21.14
N ILE A 126 -0.66 -3.99 -20.85
CA ILE A 126 -0.73 -2.94 -21.84
C ILE A 126 0.69 -2.47 -22.10
N CYS A 127 1.20 -2.79 -23.28
CA CYS A 127 2.53 -2.43 -23.73
C CYS A 127 2.42 -1.28 -24.73
N VAL A 128 3.24 -0.24 -24.56
CA VAL A 128 3.30 0.90 -25.49
C VAL A 128 4.65 0.87 -26.19
N PHE A 129 4.62 0.85 -27.53
CA PHE A 129 5.83 0.75 -28.34
C PHE A 129 5.68 1.53 -29.66
N PRO A 130 6.76 1.97 -30.30
CA PRO A 130 8.13 1.92 -29.81
C PRO A 130 8.33 2.83 -28.60
N ASN A 131 9.25 2.47 -27.69
CA ASN A 131 9.67 3.33 -26.59
C ASN A 131 11.21 3.22 -26.49
N PRO A 132 11.98 4.22 -26.94
CA PRO A 132 11.53 5.56 -27.35
C PRO A 132 10.73 5.59 -28.67
N PHE A 133 9.78 6.52 -28.80
CA PHE A 133 9.02 6.75 -30.04
C PHE A 133 9.53 7.97 -30.81
N SER A 134 9.21 8.04 -32.10
CA SER A 134 9.58 9.17 -32.97
C SER A 134 8.39 9.96 -33.51
N SER A 135 7.28 9.28 -33.84
CA SER A 135 6.11 9.90 -34.46
C SER A 135 4.82 9.21 -34.03
N LYS A 136 4.78 7.90 -33.99
CA LYS A 136 3.58 7.14 -33.58
C LYS A 136 3.88 6.21 -32.42
N ILE A 137 2.83 5.90 -31.68
CA ILE A 137 2.83 4.89 -30.64
C ILE A 137 1.75 3.85 -30.96
N ASN A 138 2.06 2.58 -30.69
CA ASN A 138 1.17 1.45 -30.75
C ASN A 138 0.91 0.96 -29.34
N ILE A 139 -0.27 0.38 -29.14
CA ILE A 139 -0.70 -0.15 -27.85
C ILE A 139 -1.12 -1.60 -28.06
N GLU A 140 -0.38 -2.51 -27.43
CA GLU A 140 -0.73 -3.93 -27.37
C GLU A 140 -1.62 -4.20 -26.16
N ASN A 141 -2.53 -5.17 -26.29
CA ASN A 141 -3.52 -5.55 -25.28
C ASN A 141 -4.49 -4.43 -24.87
N ALA A 142 -4.72 -3.45 -25.75
CA ALA A 142 -5.87 -2.55 -25.65
C ALA A 142 -7.14 -3.28 -26.07
N LEU A 143 -8.22 -3.10 -25.31
CA LEU A 143 -9.53 -3.72 -25.54
C LEU A 143 -10.39 -2.91 -26.53
N GLY A 144 -9.97 -1.70 -26.90
CA GLY A 144 -10.50 -0.91 -28.01
C GLY A 144 -11.50 0.18 -27.61
N ASP A 145 -11.92 0.23 -26.34
CA ASP A 145 -12.86 1.21 -25.79
C ASP A 145 -12.20 2.27 -24.89
N GLU A 146 -10.88 2.21 -24.70
CA GLU A 146 -10.14 3.09 -23.81
C GLU A 146 -10.07 4.55 -24.29
N TYR A 147 -10.02 5.47 -23.32
CA TYR A 147 -9.77 6.88 -23.55
C TYR A 147 -8.34 7.23 -23.13
N PHE A 148 -7.61 7.90 -24.01
CA PHE A 148 -6.19 8.19 -23.84
C PHE A 148 -5.95 9.67 -23.61
N GLU A 149 -5.07 9.98 -22.66
CA GLU A 149 -4.55 11.33 -22.42
C GLU A 149 -3.02 11.27 -22.47
N LEU A 150 -2.39 12.06 -23.35
CA LEU A 150 -0.94 12.19 -23.39
C LEU A 150 -0.54 13.55 -22.84
N TYR A 151 0.35 13.59 -21.86
CA TYR A 151 0.85 14.84 -21.28
C TYR A 151 2.36 14.82 -21.03
N ASN A 152 2.96 16.00 -20.97
CA ASN A 152 4.37 16.17 -20.63
C ASN A 152 4.60 16.14 -19.10
N GLN A 153 5.86 16.27 -18.69
CA GLN A 153 6.25 16.34 -17.27
C GLN A 153 5.68 17.52 -16.47
N THR A 154 5.16 18.56 -17.12
CA THR A 154 4.50 19.70 -16.46
C THR A 154 2.97 19.54 -16.42
N GLY A 155 2.41 18.43 -16.91
CA GLY A 155 0.97 18.17 -16.95
C GLY A 155 0.22 18.80 -18.12
N GLN A 156 0.91 19.39 -19.09
CA GLN A 156 0.28 19.91 -20.31
C GLN A 156 -0.17 18.75 -21.21
N ILE A 157 -1.45 18.76 -21.60
CA ILE A 157 -2.06 17.74 -22.45
C ILE A 157 -1.76 18.02 -23.93
N PHE A 158 -1.25 17.01 -24.63
CA PHE A 158 -0.97 17.00 -26.07
C PHE A 158 -1.94 16.15 -26.88
N PHE A 159 -2.62 15.20 -26.23
CA PHE A 159 -3.69 14.41 -26.85
C PHE A 159 -4.72 14.03 -25.81
N SER A 160 -5.99 14.05 -26.20
CA SER A 160 -7.12 13.61 -25.38
C SER A 160 -8.18 13.04 -26.30
N GLY A 161 -8.39 11.72 -26.26
CA GLY A 161 -9.34 11.08 -27.16
C GLY A 161 -9.23 9.57 -27.25
N LYS A 162 -10.03 9.00 -28.17
CA LYS A 162 -9.93 7.60 -28.58
C LYS A 162 -8.99 7.49 -29.79
N ASN A 163 -8.51 6.28 -30.09
CA ASN A 163 -7.67 5.99 -31.27
C ASN A 163 -6.31 6.70 -31.30
N ILE A 164 -5.63 6.81 -30.17
CA ILE A 164 -4.32 7.47 -30.07
C ILE A 164 -3.26 6.92 -31.04
N THR A 165 -3.36 5.65 -31.42
CA THR A 165 -2.42 4.98 -32.36
C THR A 165 -2.47 5.54 -33.78
N GLN A 166 -3.54 6.27 -34.14
CA GLN A 166 -3.68 6.93 -35.43
C GLN A 166 -3.07 8.34 -35.44
N HIS A 167 -2.82 8.92 -34.26
CA HIS A 167 -2.31 10.30 -34.12
C HIS A 167 -0.81 10.36 -34.41
N ASP A 168 -0.38 11.40 -35.13
CA ASP A 168 1.05 11.68 -35.34
C ASP A 168 1.56 12.67 -34.29
N PHE A 169 2.62 12.29 -33.59
CA PHE A 169 3.32 13.00 -32.53
C PHE A 169 4.73 13.45 -32.95
N SER A 170 5.02 13.50 -34.25
CA SER A 170 6.28 14.00 -34.80
C SER A 170 6.63 15.43 -34.34
N TYR A 171 5.61 16.25 -34.06
CA TYR A 171 5.75 17.63 -33.59
C TYR A 171 6.19 17.76 -32.12
N LEU A 172 6.19 16.66 -31.35
CA LEU A 172 6.62 16.67 -29.95
C LEU A 172 8.14 16.81 -29.84
N MET A 173 8.58 17.71 -28.95
CA MET A 173 9.98 17.81 -28.57
C MET A 173 10.46 16.52 -27.89
N SER A 174 11.73 16.17 -28.08
CA SER A 174 12.36 15.05 -27.38
C SER A 174 12.25 15.22 -25.87
N GLY A 175 11.93 14.14 -25.16
CA GLY A 175 11.68 14.22 -23.72
C GLY A 175 10.79 13.11 -23.18
N VAL A 176 10.40 13.27 -21.91
CA VAL A 176 9.55 12.32 -21.20
C VAL A 176 8.08 12.75 -21.29
N TYR A 177 7.23 11.81 -21.67
CA TYR A 177 5.79 11.96 -21.70
C TYR A 177 5.12 10.85 -20.89
N PHE A 178 3.90 11.13 -20.44
CA PHE A 178 3.09 10.20 -19.68
C PHE A 178 1.79 9.95 -20.44
N LEU A 179 1.54 8.69 -20.76
CA LEU A 179 0.31 8.24 -21.38
C LEU A 179 -0.61 7.70 -20.28
N LYS A 180 -1.76 8.34 -20.09
CA LYS A 180 -2.82 7.88 -19.21
C LYS A 180 -3.93 7.21 -20.01
N ILE A 181 -4.37 6.06 -19.52
CA ILE A 181 -5.36 5.19 -20.15
C ILE A 181 -6.53 5.05 -19.18
N ASN A 182 -7.69 5.58 -19.56
CA ASN A 182 -8.89 5.63 -18.73
C ASN A 182 -9.90 4.59 -19.24
N LYS A 183 -10.28 3.64 -18.37
CA LYS A 183 -11.38 2.69 -18.56
C LYS A 183 -12.14 2.52 -17.23
N GLU A 184 -12.10 1.34 -16.61
CA GLU A 184 -12.62 1.07 -15.25
C GLU A 184 -11.62 1.44 -14.15
N LYS A 185 -10.33 1.43 -14.51
CA LYS A 185 -9.20 1.88 -13.68
C LYS A 185 -8.30 2.75 -14.56
N ASN A 186 -7.69 3.75 -13.95
CA ASN A 186 -6.74 4.62 -14.63
C ASN A 186 -5.34 3.98 -14.60
N TYR A 187 -4.72 3.83 -15.76
CA TYR A 187 -3.34 3.40 -15.91
C TYR A 187 -2.48 4.56 -16.40
N THR A 188 -1.21 4.60 -16.02
CA THR A 188 -0.26 5.61 -16.52
C THR A 188 1.05 4.94 -16.89
N ILE A 189 1.51 5.19 -18.10
CA ILE A 189 2.74 4.61 -18.67
C ILE A 189 3.67 5.77 -19.04
N LYS A 190 4.92 5.71 -18.57
CA LYS A 190 5.97 6.63 -18.97
C LYS A 190 6.52 6.20 -20.33
N ILE A 191 6.58 7.13 -21.28
CA ILE A 191 7.17 6.93 -22.61
C ILE A 191 8.19 8.03 -22.92
N VAL A 192 9.16 7.72 -23.76
CA VAL A 192 10.26 8.62 -24.13
C VAL A 192 10.17 8.96 -25.62
N LYS A 193 10.26 10.25 -25.96
CA LYS A 193 10.34 10.75 -27.33
C LYS A 193 11.80 10.99 -27.70
N ASN A 194 12.26 10.37 -28.79
CA ASN A 194 13.53 10.71 -29.44
C ASN A 194 13.44 12.03 -30.19
#